data_AF-A0A292SHP3-F1
#
_entry.id   AF-A0A292SHP3-F1
#
_cell.length_a   1.000
_cell.length_b   1.000
_cell.length_c   1.000
_cell.angle_alpha   90.00
_cell.angle_beta   90.00
_cell.angle_gamma   90.00
#
_symmetry.space_group_name_H-M   'P 1'
#
loop_
_entity.id
_entity.type
_entity.pdbx_description
1 polymer ?
#
loop_
_entity_poly.entity_id
_entity_poly.type
_entity_poly.pdbx_seq_one_letter_code
_entity_poly.pdbx_strand_id
1 'polypeptide(L)' 'ENPDFFGTNIKDIITIDGMRIVFEKGFALIRQSNTEPVFTLRFEADSKENAQKYEDLMVNKLLEIIKNLSVQVTA' A
#
# COMPACT_ATOMS: atom_id res chain seq x y z
N GLU A 1 7.21 -14.74 -1.44
CA GLU A 1 6.88 -13.30 -1.32
C GLU A 1 8.01 -12.62 -0.56
N ASN A 2 8.50 -11.48 -1.04
CA ASN A 2 9.75 -10.89 -0.56
C ASN A 2 9.49 -10.09 0.72
N PRO A 3 9.96 -10.53 1.91
CA PRO A 3 9.73 -9.82 3.18
C PRO A 3 10.32 -8.39 3.17
N ASP A 4 11.25 -8.13 2.26
CA ASP A 4 11.93 -6.84 2.13
C ASP A 4 11.26 -5.88 1.13
N PHE A 5 10.01 -6.12 0.72
CA PHE A 5 9.35 -5.26 -0.28
C PHE A 5 9.40 -3.76 0.10
N PHE A 6 9.16 -3.43 1.37
CA PHE A 6 9.25 -2.05 1.88
C PHE A 6 10.66 -1.65 2.36
N GLY A 7 11.62 -2.58 2.30
CA GLY A 7 12.98 -2.42 2.84
C GLY A 7 12.99 -2.08 4.33
N THR A 8 11.97 -2.56 5.06
CA THR A 8 11.82 -2.45 6.51
C THR A 8 10.94 -3.59 6.99
N ASN A 9 11.11 -3.99 8.25
CA ASN A 9 10.31 -5.07 8.84
C ASN A 9 8.86 -4.63 9.02
N ILE A 10 7.94 -5.50 8.59
CA ILE A 10 6.51 -5.39 8.90
C ILE A 10 6.30 -5.91 10.32
N LYS A 11 5.81 -5.04 11.20
CA LYS A 11 5.44 -5.39 12.58
C LYS A 11 4.08 -6.05 12.65
N ASP A 12 3.12 -5.52 11.89
CA ASP A 12 1.73 -5.95 11.95
C ASP A 12 0.98 -5.57 10.66
N ILE A 13 -0.10 -6.28 10.38
CA ILE A 13 -1.04 -5.99 9.29
C ILE A 13 -2.45 -6.01 9.86
N ILE A 14 -3.09 -4.85 9.88
CA ILE A 14 -4.45 -4.67 10.41
C ILE A 14 -5.43 -4.55 9.25
N THR A 15 -6.48 -5.38 9.26
CA THR A 15 -7.43 -5.54 8.12
C THR A 15 -8.87 -5.11 8.42
N ILE A 16 -9.09 -4.38 9.51
CA ILE A 16 -10.44 -3.97 9.97
C ILE A 16 -11.10 -2.97 9.02
N ASP A 17 -10.33 -2.02 8.49
CA ASP A 17 -10.79 -0.97 7.56
C ASP A 17 -9.75 -0.76 6.47
N GLY A 18 -9.86 -1.55 5.41
CA GLY A 18 -8.82 -1.69 4.41
C GLY A 18 -7.63 -2.50 4.92
N MET A 19 -6.42 -2.10 4.56
CA MET A 19 -5.18 -2.74 4.98
C MET A 19 -4.21 -1.69 5.49
N ARG A 20 -3.88 -1.77 6.78
CA ARG A 20 -2.83 -0.96 7.41
C ARG A 20 -1.62 -1.84 7.72
N ILE A 21 -0.52 -1.55 7.06
CA ILE A 21 0.77 -2.21 7.26
C ILE A 21 1.59 -1.33 8.21
N VAL A 22 1.96 -1.88 9.36
CA VAL A 22 2.74 -1.18 10.38
C VAL A 22 4.20 -1.57 10.24
N PHE A 23 5.08 -0.58 10.16
CA PHE A 23 6.53 -0.73 10.07
C PHE A 23 7.21 -0.27 11.37
N GLU A 24 8.51 -0.53 11.50
CA GLU A 24 9.32 0.06 12.59
C GLU A 24 9.23 1.59 12.64
N LYS A 25 9.25 2.22 11.47
CA LYS A 25 9.42 3.67 11.31
C LYS A 25 8.17 4.41 10.84
N GLY A 26 7.00 3.75 10.80
CA GLY A 26 5.81 4.34 10.20
C GLY A 26 4.74 3.33 9.82
N PHE A 27 3.84 3.72 8.91
CA PHE A 27 2.81 2.82 8.37
C PHE A 27 2.39 3.21 6.94
N ALA A 28 1.80 2.25 6.24
CA ALA A 28 1.07 2.46 5.01
C ALA A 28 -0.38 1.97 5.18
N LEU A 29 -1.36 2.77 4.73
CA LEU A 29 -2.78 2.44 4.77
C LEU A 29 -3.35 2.54 3.37
N ILE A 30 -4.12 1.52 2.97
CA ILE A 30 -5.03 1.58 1.82
C ILE A 30 -6.43 1.18 2.29
N ARG A 31 -7.45 1.96 1.96
CA ARG A 31 -8.85 1.62 2.21
C ARG A 31 -9.76 2.08 1.09
N GLN A 32 -10.91 1.44 0.98
CA GLN A 32 -11.97 1.90 0.10
C GLN A 32 -12.58 3.20 0.67
N SER A 33 -12.91 4.15 -0.20
CA SER A 33 -13.74 5.30 0.17
C SER A 33 -15.20 4.87 0.34
N ASN A 34 -15.87 5.41 1.36
CA ASN A 34 -17.27 5.07 1.64
C ASN A 34 -18.25 5.79 0.69
N THR A 35 -17.83 6.91 0.11
CA THR A 35 -18.72 7.82 -0.63
C THR A 35 -18.38 7.93 -2.11
N GLU A 36 -17.17 7.55 -2.51
CA GLU A 36 -16.68 7.68 -3.88
C GLU A 36 -15.99 6.39 -4.33
N PRO A 37 -15.99 6.05 -5.63
CA PRO A 37 -15.36 4.84 -6.16
C PRO A 37 -13.83 4.98 -6.27
N VAL A 38 -13.18 5.32 -5.16
CA VAL A 38 -11.74 5.56 -5.07
C VAL A 38 -11.12 4.84 -3.88
N PHE A 39 -9.84 4.52 -3.97
CA PHE A 39 -9.03 4.11 -2.81
C PHE A 39 -8.42 5.34 -2.15
N THR A 40 -8.46 5.39 -0.82
CA THR A 40 -7.70 6.36 -0.02
C THR A 40 -6.41 5.69 0.44
N LEU A 41 -5.28 6.34 0.17
CA LEU A 41 -3.97 5.90 0.62
C LEU A 41 -3.40 6.92 1.62
N ARG A 42 -2.71 6.44 2.65
CA ARG A 42 -1.99 7.28 3.61
C ARG A 42 -0.67 6.64 4.00
N PHE A 43 0.38 7.44 4.01
CA PHE A 43 1.72 7.03 4.37
C PHE A 43 2.24 7.94 5.48
N GLU A 44 2.85 7.35 6.50
CA GLU A 44 3.48 8.08 7.58
C GLU A 44 4.83 7.43 7.87
N ALA A 45 5.85 8.25 8.11
CA ALA A 45 7.16 7.78 8.52
C ALA A 45 7.91 8.81 9.35
N ASP A 46 8.99 8.37 10.00
CA ASP A 46 9.95 9.21 10.74
C ASP A 46 10.72 10.22 9.87
N SER A 47 10.71 10.04 8.55
CA SER A 47 11.33 10.94 7.58
C SER A 47 10.52 11.05 6.30
N LYS A 48 10.66 12.18 5.61
CA LYS A 48 10.02 12.41 4.31
C LYS A 48 10.47 11.37 3.26
N GLU A 49 11.73 10.95 3.32
CA GLU A 49 12.29 9.95 2.40
C GLU A 49 11.63 8.58 2.61
N ASN A 50 11.45 8.14 3.86
CA ASN A 50 10.78 6.88 4.16
C ASN A 50 9.30 6.92 3.78
N ALA A 51 8.61 8.03 4.02
CA ALA A 51 7.21 8.19 3.62
C ALA A 51 7.05 8.09 2.10
N GLN A 52 7.91 8.78 1.33
CA GLN A 52 7.91 8.70 -0.13
C GLN A 52 8.22 7.28 -0.62
N LYS A 53 9.19 6.61 0.00
CA LYS A 53 9.52 5.21 -0.32
C LYS A 53 8.32 4.28 -0.13
N TYR A 54 7.59 4.41 0.97
CA TYR A 54 6.40 3.59 1.23
C TYR A 54 5.29 3.86 0.21
N GLU A 55 5.09 5.13 -0.14
CA GLU A 55 4.15 5.55 -1.18
C GLU A 55 4.50 4.93 -2.54
N ASP A 56 5.72 5.17 -3.03
CA ASP A 56 6.15 4.72 -4.35
C ASP A 56 6.02 3.21 -4.49
N LEU A 57 6.46 2.45 -3.49
CA LEU A 57 6.39 0.99 -3.52
C LEU A 57 4.95 0.48 -3.53
N MET A 58 4.08 1.00 -2.65
CA MET A 58 2.69 0.55 -2.59
C MET A 58 1.91 0.93 -3.85
N VAL A 59 2.08 2.17 -4.33
CA VAL A 59 1.40 2.67 -5.54
C VAL A 59 1.85 1.90 -6.77
N ASN A 60 3.16 1.70 -6.96
CA ASN A 60 3.67 0.93 -8.09
C ASN A 60 3.14 -0.51 -8.09
N LYS A 61 3.09 -1.16 -6.91
CA LYS A 61 2.55 -2.51 -6.82
C LYS A 61 1.05 -2.56 -7.11
N LEU A 62 0.29 -1.57 -6.62
CA LEU A 62 -1.13 -1.47 -6.91
C LEU A 62 -1.39 -1.29 -8.40
N LEU A 63 -0.64 -0.41 -9.08
CA LEU A 63 -0.75 -0.20 -10.53
C LEU A 63 -0.40 -1.47 -11.33
N GLU A 64 0.63 -2.22 -10.91
CA GLU A 64 0.98 -3.51 -11.51
C GLU A 64 -0.19 -4.50 -11.40
N ILE A 65 -0.80 -4.62 -10.21
CA ILE A 65 -1.94 -5.51 -9.98
C ILE A 65 -3.14 -5.09 -10.82
N ILE A 66 -3.49 -3.80 -10.84
CA ILE A 66 -4.60 -3.28 -11.64
C ILE A 66 -4.39 -3.56 -13.13
N LYS A 67 -3.18 -3.33 -13.63
CA LYS A 67 -2.82 -3.64 -15.01
C LYS A 67 -2.99 -5.13 -15.31
N ASN A 68 -2.50 -6.00 -14.44
CA ASN A 68 -2.62 -7.45 -14.62
C ASN A 68 -4.08 -7.93 -14.59
N LEU A 69 -4.92 -7.33 -13.74
CA LEU A 69 -6.36 -7.60 -13.72
C LEU A 69 -7.04 -7.15 -15.02
N SER A 70 -6.70 -5.97 -15.55
CA SER A 70 -7.27 -5.49 -16.83
C SER A 70 -6.91 -6.39 -18.03
N VAL A 71 -5.71 -6.98 -18.03
CA VAL A 71 -5.26 -7.90 -19.09
C VAL A 71 -6.04 -9.23 -19.07
N GLN A 72 -6.53 -9.66 -17.91
CA GLN A 72 -7.29 -10.91 -17.78
C GLN A 72 -8.78 -10.76 -18.14
N VAL A 73 -9.31 -9.53 -18.21
CA VAL A 73 -10.76 -9.27 -18.43
C VAL A 73 -11.12 -8.99 -19.90
N THR A 74 -10.15 -8.92 -20.80
CA THR A 74 -10.41 -8.82 -22.24
C THR A 74 -10.94 -10.13 -22.81
N ALA A 75 -12.21 -10.13 -23.24
CA ALA A 75 -12.87 -11.17 -24.05
C ALA A 75 -13.09 -10.66 -25.48
#